data_AF-A0A536IJ89-F1
#
_entry.id   AF-A0A536IJ89-F1
#
_cell.length_a   1.000
_cell.length_b   1.000
_cell.length_c   1.000
_cell.angle_alpha   90.00
_cell.angle_beta   90.00
_cell.angle_gamma   90.00
#
_symmetry.space_group_name_H-M   'P 1'
#
loop_
_entity.id
_entity.type
_entity.pdbx_description
1 polymer ?
#
loop_
_entity_poly.entity_id
_entity_poly.type
_entity_poly.pdbx_seq_one_letter_code
_entity_poly.pdbx_strand_id
1 'polypeptide(L)'
;MERMLAARRAWESFERGALARDSAQKIIGDVVREPWFPLAFVPPVLPPAPGRWPTMDFDPAPMLARVRVPVLAFYGDEDEWVPIDESIAALRGASIPDLTIVRLAGTKHHPTLGGGTDHP
;
A
#
# COMPACT_ATOMS: atom_id res chain seq x y z
N MET A 1 2.07 -22.56 1.32
CA MET A 1 1.52 -21.26 0.88
C MET A 1 0.26 -20.89 1.66
N GLU A 2 -0.79 -21.73 1.67
CA GLU A 2 -2.06 -21.45 2.40
C GLU A 2 -1.89 -21.01 3.85
N ARG A 3 -1.12 -21.74 4.67
CA ARG A 3 -0.88 -21.37 6.10
C ARG A 3 -0.16 -20.02 6.27
N MET A 4 0.75 -19.68 5.35
CA MET A 4 1.43 -18.38 5.34
C MET A 4 0.44 -17.26 5.02
N LEU A 5 -0.37 -17.42 3.97
CA LEU A 5 -1.40 -16.47 3.59
C LEU A 5 -2.46 -16.31 4.69
N ALA A 6 -2.83 -17.39 5.37
CA ALA A 6 -3.77 -17.36 6.49
C ALA A 6 -3.22 -16.53 7.67
N ALA A 7 -1.95 -16.72 8.05
CA ALA A 7 -1.31 -15.93 9.10
C ALA A 7 -1.21 -14.45 8.71
N ARG A 8 -0.88 -14.16 7.45
CA ARG A 8 -0.87 -12.79 6.92
C ARG A 8 -2.26 -12.18 7.05
N ARG A 9 -3.29 -12.76 6.41
CA ARG A 9 -4.68 -12.28 6.44
C ARG A 9 -5.23 -12.10 7.86
N ALA A 10 -4.86 -12.98 8.79
CA ALA A 10 -5.26 -12.87 10.20
C ALA A 10 -4.71 -11.58 10.84
N TRP A 11 -3.44 -11.24 10.58
CA TRP A 11 -2.87 -9.98 11.03
C TRP A 11 -3.53 -8.77 10.37
N GLU A 12 -3.74 -8.79 9.05
CA GLU A 12 -4.40 -7.69 8.32
C GLU A 12 -5.82 -7.44 8.83
N SER A 13 -6.58 -8.53 9.06
CA SER A 13 -7.95 -8.46 9.57
C SER A 13 -7.98 -7.93 11.01
N PHE A 14 -6.99 -8.29 11.84
CA PHE A 14 -6.84 -7.72 13.16
C PHE A 14 -6.55 -6.21 13.08
N GLU A 15 -5.58 -5.76 12.28
CA GLU A 15 -5.24 -4.35 12.12
C GLU A 15 -6.40 -3.49 11.60
N ARG A 16 -7.31 -4.10 10.82
CA ARG A 16 -8.56 -3.47 10.33
C ARG A 16 -9.73 -3.57 11.31
N GLY A 17 -9.54 -4.19 12.47
CA GLY A 17 -10.60 -4.42 13.47
C GLY A 17 -11.64 -5.48 13.07
N ALA A 18 -11.43 -6.21 11.97
CA ALA A 18 -12.33 -7.24 11.46
C ALA A 18 -12.15 -8.59 12.15
N LEU A 19 -11.04 -8.81 12.85
CA LEU A 19 -10.77 -10.05 13.61
C LEU A 19 -10.32 -9.72 15.04
N ALA A 20 -10.93 -10.39 16.02
CA ALA A 20 -10.54 -10.25 17.42
C ALA A 20 -9.08 -10.68 17.63
N ARG A 21 -8.37 -9.96 18.51
CA ARG A 21 -6.95 -10.18 18.79
C ARG A 21 -6.62 -11.64 19.11
N ASP A 22 -7.39 -12.26 20.00
CA ASP A 22 -7.09 -13.63 20.46
C ASP A 22 -7.26 -14.66 19.34
N SER A 23 -8.27 -14.49 18.48
CA SER A 23 -8.46 -15.32 17.30
C SER A 23 -7.30 -15.17 16.30
N ALA A 24 -6.88 -13.93 16.03
CA ALA A 24 -5.74 -13.67 15.15
C ALA A 24 -4.42 -14.20 15.75
N GLN A 25 -4.20 -13.98 17.04
CA GLN A 25 -3.02 -14.44 17.77
C GLN A 25 -2.93 -15.97 17.79
N LYS A 26 -4.07 -16.68 17.90
CA LYS A 26 -4.11 -18.13 17.82
C LYS A 26 -3.62 -18.63 16.45
N ILE A 27 -4.16 -18.07 15.36
CA ILE A 27 -3.76 -18.44 13.99
C ILE A 27 -2.26 -18.22 13.77
N ILE A 28 -1.73 -17.09 14.25
CA ILE A 28 -0.30 -16.78 14.17
C ILE A 28 0.53 -17.73 15.04
N GLY A 29 0.06 -18.03 16.25
CA GLY A 29 0.71 -18.96 17.18
C GLY A 29 0.85 -20.38 16.63
N ASP A 30 -0.13 -20.84 15.86
CA ASP A 30 -0.12 -22.16 15.20
C ASP A 30 0.96 -22.30 14.11
N VAL A 31 1.57 -21.20 13.67
CA VAL A 31 2.59 -21.17 12.62
C VAL A 31 3.90 -20.50 13.03
N VAL A 32 3.99 -19.91 14.23
CA VAL A 32 5.14 -19.08 14.64
C VAL A 32 6.49 -19.84 14.65
N ARG A 33 6.44 -21.17 14.75
CA ARG A 33 7.62 -22.05 14.74
C ARG A 33 7.97 -22.59 13.36
N GLU A 34 7.20 -22.25 12.34
CA GLU A 34 7.46 -22.70 10.99
C GLU A 34 8.71 -22.02 10.41
N PRO A 35 9.57 -22.72 9.66
CA PRO A 35 10.81 -22.14 9.11
C PRO A 35 10.58 -20.92 8.19
N TRP A 36 9.42 -20.86 7.54
CA TRP A 36 9.03 -19.77 6.64
C TRP A 36 8.42 -18.58 7.38
N PHE A 37 8.07 -18.69 8.67
CA PHE A 37 7.38 -17.64 9.41
C PHE A 37 8.11 -16.27 9.36
N PRO A 38 9.46 -16.20 9.50
CA PRO A 38 10.17 -14.92 9.39
C PRO A 38 10.02 -14.23 8.02
N LEU A 39 9.73 -15.00 6.96
CA LEU A 39 9.54 -14.50 5.60
C LEU A 39 8.11 -14.00 5.34
N ALA A 40 7.16 -14.28 6.25
CA ALA A 40 5.78 -13.83 6.12
C ALA A 40 5.59 -12.36 6.56
N PHE A 41 6.59 -11.76 7.20
CA PHE A 41 6.55 -10.40 7.76
C PHE A 41 5.34 -10.16 8.67
N VAL A 42 4.92 -11.18 9.44
CA VAL A 42 3.85 -11.10 10.44
C VAL A 42 4.48 -11.04 11.83
N PRO A 43 4.03 -10.14 12.73
CA PRO A 43 4.55 -10.12 14.10
C PRO A 43 4.20 -11.43 14.83
N PRO A 44 5.14 -12.06 15.57
CA PRO A 44 4.85 -13.29 16.31
C PRO A 44 3.86 -13.07 17.47
N VAL A 45 3.79 -11.85 17.98
CA VAL A 45 2.87 -11.42 19.02
C VAL A 45 2.17 -10.14 18.57
N LEU A 46 0.83 -10.17 18.55
CA LEU A 46 0.03 -9.01 18.18
C LEU A 46 0.02 -7.95 19.29
N PRO A 47 0.01 -6.66 18.94
CA PRO A 47 -0.15 -5.58 19.91
C PRO A 47 -1.51 -5.68 20.64
N PRO A 48 -1.69 -5.00 21.78
CA PRO A 48 -2.95 -5.03 22.54
C PRO A 48 -4.16 -4.49 21.77
N ALA A 49 -3.93 -3.55 20.86
CA ALA A 49 -4.96 -2.91 20.05
C ALA A 49 -4.47 -2.79 18.58
N PRO A 50 -5.39 -2.82 17.61
CA PRO A 50 -5.07 -2.57 16.21
C PRO A 50 -4.82 -1.07 15.96
N GLY A 51 -4.24 -0.74 14.81
CA GLY A 51 -4.13 0.66 14.38
C GLY A 51 -2.84 1.04 13.67
N ARG A 52 -2.07 0.08 13.17
CA ARG A 52 -0.89 0.37 12.35
C ARG A 52 -1.22 0.68 10.89
N TRP A 53 -2.43 0.33 10.45
CA TRP A 53 -2.87 0.39 9.05
C TRP A 53 -3.79 1.56 8.62
N PRO A 54 -4.13 2.58 9.43
CA PRO A 54 -4.98 3.69 8.97
C PRO A 54 -4.50 4.35 7.68
N THR A 55 -3.19 4.40 7.45
CA THR A 55 -2.59 4.95 6.24
C THR A 55 -2.61 4.00 5.04
N MET A 56 -2.64 2.68 5.27
CA MET A 56 -2.74 1.68 4.20
C MET A 56 -4.12 1.66 3.54
N ASP A 57 -5.14 2.05 4.30
CA ASP A 57 -6.55 2.04 3.88
C ASP A 57 -7.07 3.44 3.54
N PHE A 58 -6.18 4.41 3.54
CA PHE A 58 -6.51 5.77 3.21
C PHE A 58 -6.92 5.85 1.74
N ASP A 59 -8.19 6.18 1.49
CA ASP A 59 -8.68 6.52 0.17
C ASP A 59 -8.40 8.01 -0.11
N PRO A 60 -7.52 8.33 -1.09
CA PRO A 60 -7.23 9.72 -1.44
C PRO A 60 -8.37 10.41 -2.20
N ALA A 61 -9.31 9.67 -2.81
CA ALA A 61 -10.30 10.24 -3.74
C ALA A 61 -11.14 11.38 -3.12
N PRO A 62 -11.66 11.28 -1.87
CA PRO A 62 -12.40 12.38 -1.25
C PRO A 62 -11.57 13.65 -1.06
N MET A 63 -10.26 13.52 -0.84
CA MET A 63 -9.35 14.67 -0.73
C MET A 63 -9.01 15.26 -2.10
N LEU A 64 -8.73 14.39 -3.08
CA LEU A 64 -8.45 14.82 -4.46
C LEU A 64 -9.65 15.60 -5.04
N ALA A 65 -10.89 15.18 -4.77
CA ALA A 65 -12.10 15.88 -5.22
C ALA A 65 -12.25 17.32 -4.70
N ARG A 66 -11.45 17.71 -3.69
CA ARG A 66 -11.43 19.06 -3.11
C ARG A 66 -10.33 19.95 -3.69
N VAL A 67 -9.47 19.42 -4.55
CA VAL A 67 -8.40 20.20 -5.20
C VAL A 67 -9.00 21.21 -6.17
N ARG A 68 -8.54 22.46 -6.10
CA ARG A 68 -9.02 23.59 -6.92
C ARG A 68 -7.90 24.35 -7.63
N VAL A 69 -6.66 23.94 -7.43
CA VAL A 69 -5.47 24.52 -8.07
C VAL A 69 -5.06 23.68 -9.28
N PRO A 70 -4.31 24.24 -10.24
CA PRO A 70 -3.70 23.45 -11.30
C PRO A 70 -2.81 22.32 -10.76
N VAL A 71 -2.90 21.15 -11.37
CA VAL A 71 -2.12 19.96 -11.00
C VAL A 71 -1.37 19.42 -12.22
N LEU A 72 -0.07 19.22 -12.05
CA LEU A 72 0.78 18.48 -12.96
C LEU A 72 1.25 17.20 -12.24
N ALA A 73 0.83 16.04 -12.75
CA ALA A 73 1.18 14.73 -12.19
C ALA A 73 2.08 13.97 -13.15
N PHE A 74 3.20 13.45 -12.64
CA PHE A 74 4.12 12.59 -13.38
C PHE A 74 4.02 11.16 -12.87
N TYR A 75 4.04 10.20 -13.81
CA TYR A 75 4.12 8.78 -13.52
C TYR A 75 5.20 8.15 -14.40
N GLY A 76 6.05 7.32 -13.81
CA GLY A 76 6.85 6.38 -14.58
C GLY A 76 5.93 5.34 -15.23
N ASP A 77 6.06 5.09 -16.53
CA ASP A 77 5.21 4.10 -17.21
C ASP A 77 5.58 2.64 -16.88
N GLU A 78 6.74 2.43 -16.27
CA GLU A 78 7.22 1.14 -15.75
C GLU A 78 7.23 1.10 -14.21
N ASP A 79 6.49 1.98 -13.52
CA ASP A 79 6.41 1.98 -12.05
C ASP A 79 5.90 0.63 -11.51
N GLU A 80 6.76 -0.06 -10.78
CA GLU A 80 6.47 -1.38 -10.21
C GLU A 80 5.88 -1.33 -8.78
N TRP A 81 5.78 -0.15 -8.17
CA TRP A 81 5.29 0.03 -6.79
C TRP A 81 3.85 0.52 -6.75
N VAL A 82 3.47 1.41 -7.67
CA VAL A 82 2.17 2.05 -7.68
C VAL A 82 1.39 1.67 -8.95
N PRO A 83 0.12 1.24 -8.82
CA PRO A 83 -0.74 1.06 -9.97
C PRO A 83 -1.07 2.42 -10.62
N ILE A 84 -0.34 2.76 -11.68
CA ILE A 84 -0.39 4.10 -12.29
C ILE A 84 -1.75 4.40 -12.95
N ASP A 85 -2.39 3.40 -13.55
CA ASP A 85 -3.65 3.57 -14.27
C ASP A 85 -4.78 3.92 -13.30
N GLU A 86 -4.84 3.24 -12.16
CA GLU A 86 -5.76 3.47 -11.06
C GLU A 86 -5.54 4.85 -10.43
N SER A 87 -4.27 5.24 -10.25
CA SER A 87 -3.92 6.57 -9.74
C SER A 87 -4.38 7.69 -10.68
N ILE A 88 -4.16 7.51 -11.99
CA ILE A 88 -4.62 8.43 -13.05
C ILE A 88 -6.15 8.49 -13.10
N ALA A 89 -6.83 7.35 -12.97
CA ALA A 89 -8.28 7.29 -12.93
C ALA A 89 -8.84 8.07 -11.72
N ALA A 90 -8.23 7.93 -10.54
CA ALA A 90 -8.61 8.67 -9.34
C ALA A 90 -8.47 10.20 -9.53
N LEU A 91 -7.35 10.66 -10.10
CA LEU A 91 -7.13 12.07 -10.41
C LEU A 91 -8.13 12.63 -11.43
N ARG A 92 -8.43 11.86 -12.49
CA ARG A 92 -9.44 12.26 -13.49
C ARG A 92 -10.84 12.31 -12.90
N GLY A 93 -11.19 11.34 -12.03
CA GLY A 93 -12.48 11.31 -11.34
C GLY A 93 -12.68 12.47 -10.35
N ALA A 94 -11.59 13.02 -9.82
CA ALA A 94 -11.61 14.14 -8.88
C ALA A 94 -12.05 15.49 -9.49
N SER A 95 -12.27 15.57 -10.81
CA SER A 95 -12.76 16.79 -11.50
C SER A 95 -11.90 18.04 -11.23
N ILE A 96 -10.58 17.85 -11.18
CA ILE A 96 -9.60 18.93 -11.00
C ILE A 96 -9.67 19.86 -12.23
N PRO A 97 -9.87 21.19 -12.06
CA PRO A 97 -10.15 22.09 -13.19
C PRO A 97 -9.05 22.19 -14.26
N ASP A 98 -7.79 22.10 -13.84
CA ASP A 98 -6.61 22.14 -14.69
C ASP A 98 -5.69 20.99 -14.29
N LEU A 99 -5.84 19.86 -14.96
CA LEU A 99 -5.11 18.63 -14.67
C LEU A 99 -4.31 18.21 -15.90
N THR A 100 -2.98 18.22 -15.76
CA THR A 100 -2.05 17.66 -16.72
C THR A 100 -1.45 16.37 -16.16
N ILE A 101 -1.50 15.30 -16.95
CA ILE A 101 -0.93 14.00 -16.61
C ILE A 101 0.16 13.69 -17.62
N VAL A 102 1.36 13.40 -17.13
CA VAL A 102 2.53 13.05 -17.93
C VAL A 102 3.00 11.64 -17.56
N ARG A 103 3.14 10.79 -18.57
CA ARG A 103 3.83 9.50 -18.44
C ARG A 103 5.26 9.65 -18.92
N LEU A 104 6.20 9.25 -18.09
CA LEU A 104 7.63 9.28 -18.39
C LEU A 104 8.02 7.90 -18.93
N ALA A 105 8.37 7.85 -20.21
CA ALA A 105 8.66 6.59 -20.90
C ALA A 105 9.93 5.92 -20.37
N GLY A 106 9.88 4.59 -20.18
CA GLY A 106 10.99 3.79 -19.67
C GLY A 106 11.40 4.17 -18.24
N THR A 107 10.48 4.79 -17.48
CA THR A 107 10.77 5.31 -16.14
C THR A 107 10.04 4.46 -15.12
N LYS A 108 10.79 4.00 -14.11
CA LYS A 108 10.28 3.21 -12.98
C LYS A 108 9.71 4.11 -11.88
N HIS A 109 9.52 3.56 -10.69
CA HIS A 109 9.01 4.34 -9.54
C HIS A 109 9.82 5.60 -9.23
N HIS A 110 11.15 5.54 -9.37
CA HIS A 110 12.02 6.69 -9.17
C HIS A 110 12.34 7.37 -10.51
N PRO A 111 11.85 8.59 -10.77
CA PRO A 111 12.13 9.34 -11.99
C PRO A 111 13.50 10.02 -11.93
N THR A 112 14.56 9.22 -11.76
CA THR A 112 15.95 9.69 -11.66
C THR A 112 16.57 9.90 -13.04
N LEU A 113 17.31 10.99 -13.20
CA LEU A 113 18.03 11.27 -14.44
C LEU A 113 19.14 10.21 -14.67
N GLY A 114 19.08 9.50 -15.80
CA GLY A 114 20.07 8.47 -16.16
C GLY A 114 20.02 7.19 -15.31
N GLY A 115 18.95 6.97 -14.54
CA GLY A 115 18.80 5.77 -13.70
C GLY A 115 19.73 5.74 -12.49
N GLY A 116 20.29 6.89 -12.09
CA GLY A 116 21.07 7.01 -10.86
C GLY A 116 20.20 6.77 -9.63
N THR A 117 20.77 6.25 -8.54
CA THR A 117 20.05 6.16 -7.27
C THR A 117 19.97 7.55 -6.64
N ASP A 118 18.77 8.02 -6.27
CA ASP A 118 18.57 9.19 -5.41
C ASP A 118 19.02 8.86 -3.97
N HIS A 119 20.34 8.74 -3.77
CA HIS A 119 20.97 8.65 -2.46
C HIS A 119 22.18 9.60 -2.42
N PRO A 120 22.38 10.38 -1.34
CA PRO A 120 23.71 10.85 -0.98
C PRO A 120 24.62 9.68 -0.58
#